data_AF-A0A915NZY0-F1
#
_entry.id   AF-A0A915NZY0-F1
#
_cell.length_a   1.000
_cell.length_b   1.000
_cell.length_c   1.000
_cell.angle_alpha   90.00
_cell.angle_beta   90.00
_cell.angle_gamma   90.00
#
_symmetry.space_group_name_H-M   'P 1'
#
loop_
_entity.id
_entity.type
_entity.pdbx_description
1 polymer ?
#
loop_
_entity_poly.entity_id
_entity_poly.type
_entity_poly.pdbx_seq_one_letter_code
_entity_poly.pdbx_strand_id
1 'polypeptide(L)'
;MFAPLASRQVAIIARSSNLRPIFFPVQAMFNTNQTMMFSTTAVRKDIDSAAKYIGAGAATAGVAGSGAGIGNVFGSLLIGFARNPSLKQQLFSYAILGFALPMVKDLLAESIKKSALCLLNQGGVIMNMQSLGYRDLPMRALTKRTKEIVYTTNSMLFNVSLPKNLKLPTIELLRQDPDLLRVCAVDTKDFQEPPESCDLEAMLKPPAYRQSVEKLRLNKQMSFVGAFKIYKKTEAEYRNIPKSYFIPLSRR
;
A
#
# COMPACT_ATOMS: atom_id res chain seq x y z
N MET A 1 -35.61 15.29 -5.46
CA MET A 1 -34.83 15.73 -4.28
C MET A 1 -33.51 14.97 -4.29
N PHE A 2 -32.53 15.45 -5.06
CA PHE A 2 -31.24 14.77 -5.30
C PHE A 2 -30.18 15.35 -4.34
N ALA A 3 -29.63 14.51 -3.46
CA ALA A 3 -28.54 14.89 -2.56
C ALA A 3 -27.21 14.99 -3.34
N PRO A 4 -26.27 15.89 -2.96
CA PRO A 4 -25.06 16.10 -3.73
C PRO A 4 -24.08 14.94 -3.52
N LEU A 5 -23.73 14.24 -4.60
CA LEU A 5 -22.62 13.28 -4.63
C LEU A 5 -21.30 14.04 -4.47
N ALA A 6 -20.76 14.07 -3.26
CA ALA A 6 -19.41 14.52 -3.01
C ALA A 6 -18.43 13.37 -3.27
N SER A 7 -17.62 13.47 -4.31
CA SER A 7 -16.47 12.59 -4.57
C SER A 7 -15.54 12.61 -3.37
N ARG A 8 -15.27 11.47 -2.74
CA ARG A 8 -14.46 11.34 -1.51
C ARG A 8 -13.50 10.15 -1.67
N GLN A 9 -12.32 10.20 -1.05
CA GLN A 9 -11.28 9.19 -1.27
C GLN A 9 -11.18 8.23 -0.07
N VAL A 10 -10.97 6.94 -0.34
CA VAL A 10 -10.80 5.89 0.66
C VAL A 10 -9.44 5.24 0.41
N ALA A 11 -8.49 5.43 1.32
CA ALA A 11 -7.18 4.78 1.24
C ALA A 11 -7.24 3.40 1.93
N ILE A 12 -6.97 2.34 1.17
CA ILE A 12 -6.98 0.96 1.65
C ILE A 12 -5.54 0.43 1.61
N ILE A 13 -4.92 0.24 2.78
CA ILE A 13 -3.56 -0.30 2.90
C ILE A 13 -3.67 -1.83 2.98
N ALA A 14 -3.52 -2.49 1.82
CA ALA A 14 -3.62 -3.94 1.67
C ALA A 14 -2.25 -4.64 1.80
N ARG A 15 -2.16 -5.65 2.67
CA ARG A 15 -0.90 -6.38 2.87
C ARG A 15 -0.66 -7.40 1.76
N SER A 16 0.61 -7.53 1.39
CA SER A 16 1.17 -8.73 0.77
C SER A 16 2.22 -9.31 1.72
N SER A 17 1.84 -10.27 2.57
CA SER A 17 2.81 -11.09 3.29
C SER A 17 3.51 -11.99 2.28
N ASN A 18 4.85 -11.97 2.28
CA ASN A 18 5.62 -13.09 1.77
C ASN A 18 5.32 -14.32 2.62
N LEU A 19 4.42 -15.18 2.15
CA LEU A 19 4.56 -16.59 2.43
C LEU A 19 5.35 -17.15 1.26
N ARG A 20 6.52 -17.72 1.56
CA ARG A 20 7.25 -18.60 0.65
C ARG A 20 6.25 -19.56 -0.01
N PRO A 21 6.39 -19.91 -1.30
CA PRO A 21 5.52 -20.91 -1.90
C PRO A 21 5.75 -22.22 -1.15
N ILE A 22 4.90 -22.49 -0.16
CA ILE A 22 4.67 -23.85 0.31
C ILE A 22 3.88 -24.47 -0.81
N PHE A 23 4.61 -25.23 -1.61
CA PHE A 23 4.09 -26.20 -2.54
C PHE A 23 3.07 -27.07 -1.80
N PHE A 24 1.80 -26.73 -1.91
CA PHE A 24 0.71 -27.61 -1.50
C PHE A 24 0.54 -28.63 -2.62
N PRO A 25 0.85 -29.92 -2.40
CA PRO A 25 0.41 -30.94 -3.34
C PRO A 25 -1.12 -30.99 -3.24
N VAL A 26 -1.80 -30.63 -4.32
CA VAL A 26 -3.24 -30.89 -4.46
C VAL A 26 -3.41 -32.39 -4.57
N GLN A 27 -3.77 -33.02 -3.45
CA GLN A 27 -4.28 -34.37 -3.37
C GLN A 27 -5.57 -34.45 -4.19
N ALA A 28 -5.51 -35.14 -5.33
CA ALA A 28 -6.67 -35.70 -6.00
C ALA A 28 -6.79 -37.18 -5.57
N MET A 29 -7.78 -37.40 -4.71
CA MET A 29 -8.50 -38.63 -4.34
C MET A 29 -7.87 -40.00 -4.67
N PHE A 30 -7.57 -40.72 -3.60
CA PHE A 30 -7.45 -42.17 -3.57
C PHE A 30 -8.78 -42.83 -3.97
N ASN A 31 -8.73 -43.78 -4.90
CA ASN A 31 -9.71 -44.86 -4.96
C ASN A 31 -8.99 -46.17 -4.58
N THR A 32 -9.29 -46.64 -3.38
CA THR A 32 -8.93 -47.93 -2.82
C THR A 32 -9.53 -49.06 -3.65
N ASN A 33 -8.71 -49.99 -4.12
CA ASN A 33 -9.06 -51.41 -4.13
C ASN A 33 -7.79 -52.30 -4.16
N GLN A 34 -7.62 -53.02 -3.04
CA GLN A 34 -7.08 -54.38 -2.90
C GLN A 34 -5.55 -54.60 -2.96
N THR A 35 -4.98 -54.61 -1.74
CA THR A 35 -4.19 -55.70 -1.13
C THR A 35 -3.22 -56.50 -2.01
N MET A 36 -1.93 -56.25 -1.82
CA MET A 36 -0.93 -57.32 -1.74
C MET A 36 0.11 -56.95 -0.67
N MET A 37 0.34 -57.89 0.25
CA MET A 37 1.34 -57.82 1.31
C MET A 37 2.74 -57.69 0.67
N PHE A 38 3.44 -56.57 0.92
CA PHE A 38 4.84 -56.46 0.52
C PHE A 38 5.73 -56.93 1.67
N SER A 39 6.35 -58.09 1.47
CA SER A 39 7.41 -58.63 2.32
C SER A 39 8.57 -57.65 2.36
N THR A 40 8.99 -57.21 3.55
CA THR A 40 10.13 -56.29 3.73
C THR A 40 11.44 -57.01 3.40
N THR A 41 11.84 -57.00 2.13
CA THR A 41 13.21 -57.38 1.75
C THR A 41 14.15 -56.19 1.90
N ALA A 42 15.39 -56.47 2.35
CA ALA A 42 16.46 -55.52 2.68
C ALA A 42 16.60 -54.30 1.74
N VAL A 43 17.05 -53.17 2.30
CA VAL A 43 17.31 -51.89 1.61
C VAL A 43 18.24 -52.10 0.41
N ARG A 44 17.65 -52.23 -0.78
CA ARG A 44 18.38 -52.33 -2.06
C ARG A 44 18.50 -50.93 -2.67
N LYS A 45 19.71 -50.36 -2.58
CA LYS A 45 20.07 -49.05 -3.14
C LYS A 45 19.74 -48.92 -4.63
N ASP A 46 19.70 -50.04 -5.35
CA ASP A 46 19.39 -50.10 -6.78
C ASP A 46 17.94 -49.70 -7.08
N ILE A 47 16.99 -50.05 -6.21
CA ILE A 47 15.56 -49.73 -6.41
C ILE A 47 15.33 -48.23 -6.18
N ASP A 48 15.98 -47.64 -5.18
CA ASP A 48 15.90 -46.21 -4.88
C ASP A 48 16.47 -45.35 -6.03
N SER A 49 17.57 -45.81 -6.62
CA SER A 49 18.16 -45.14 -7.79
C SER A 49 17.23 -45.22 -9.00
N ALA A 50 16.63 -46.37 -9.30
CA ALA A 50 15.67 -46.54 -10.38
C ALA A 50 14.42 -45.65 -10.19
N ALA A 51 13.86 -45.60 -8.97
CA ALA A 51 12.73 -44.75 -8.64
C ALA A 51 13.03 -43.26 -8.82
N LYS A 52 14.26 -42.82 -8.52
CA LYS A 52 14.70 -41.42 -8.71
C LYS A 52 14.73 -41.02 -10.19
N TYR A 53 15.16 -41.91 -11.09
CA TYR A 53 15.16 -41.64 -12.53
C TYR A 53 13.74 -41.61 -13.11
N ILE A 54 12.84 -42.48 -12.62
CA ILE A 54 11.43 -42.45 -13.02
C ILE A 54 10.76 -41.16 -12.56
N GLY A 55 11.00 -40.74 -11.31
CA GLY A 55 10.51 -39.45 -10.79
C GLY A 55 11.07 -38.25 -11.56
N ALA A 56 12.35 -38.30 -11.96
CA ALA A 56 12.96 -37.27 -12.79
C ALA A 56 12.35 -37.20 -14.21
N GLY A 57 12.03 -38.35 -14.80
CA GLY A 57 11.33 -38.45 -16.09
C GLY A 57 9.90 -37.89 -16.04
N ALA A 58 9.15 -38.20 -14.97
CA ALA A 58 7.80 -37.66 -14.77
C ALA A 58 7.82 -36.13 -14.56
N ALA A 59 8.81 -35.61 -13.82
CA ALA A 59 8.96 -34.17 -13.61
C ALA A 59 9.28 -33.42 -14.92
N THR A 60 10.10 -34.00 -15.80
CA THR A 60 10.44 -33.40 -17.11
C THR A 60 9.25 -33.41 -18.08
N ALA A 61 8.38 -34.42 -18.01
CA ALA A 61 7.14 -34.45 -18.79
C ALA A 61 6.21 -33.26 -18.46
N GLY A 62 6.14 -32.84 -17.18
CA GLY A 62 5.39 -31.65 -16.76
C GLY A 62 5.97 -30.34 -17.32
N VAL A 63 7.30 -30.23 -17.40
CA VAL A 63 7.99 -29.05 -17.97
C VAL A 63 7.77 -28.96 -19.49
N ALA A 64 7.71 -30.10 -20.18
CA ALA A 64 7.43 -30.15 -21.62
C ALA A 64 6.05 -29.57 -21.99
N GLY A 65 5.02 -29.79 -21.15
CA GLY A 65 3.69 -29.21 -21.34
C GLY A 65 3.69 -27.67 -21.29
N SER A 66 4.45 -27.09 -20.36
CA SER A 66 4.62 -25.63 -20.27
C SER A 66 5.35 -25.08 -21.51
N GLY A 67 6.37 -25.79 -22.00
CA GLY A 67 7.07 -25.44 -23.25
C GLY A 67 6.13 -25.44 -24.47
N ALA A 68 5.25 -26.43 -24.58
CA ALA A 68 4.25 -26.51 -25.65
C ALA A 68 3.23 -25.37 -25.58
N GLY A 69 2.76 -25.01 -24.37
CA GLY A 69 1.85 -23.88 -24.17
C GLY A 69 2.47 -22.54 -24.56
N ILE A 70 3.72 -22.29 -24.14
CA ILE A 70 4.47 -21.09 -24.52
C ILE A 70 4.71 -21.04 -26.03
N GLY A 71 5.12 -22.17 -26.63
CA GLY A 71 5.33 -22.29 -28.07
C GLY A 71 4.09 -21.98 -28.90
N ASN A 72 2.90 -22.39 -28.46
CA ASN A 72 1.64 -22.08 -29.16
C ASN A 72 1.29 -20.58 -29.11
N VAL A 73 1.53 -19.91 -27.98
CA VAL A 73 1.29 -18.47 -27.85
C VAL A 73 2.26 -17.67 -28.72
N PHE A 74 3.55 -17.98 -28.66
CA PHE A 74 4.57 -17.31 -29.49
C PHE A 74 4.44 -17.66 -30.98
N GLY A 75 4.02 -18.88 -31.33
CA GLY A 75 3.74 -19.28 -32.72
C GLY A 75 2.56 -18.52 -33.32
N SER A 76 1.46 -18.39 -32.57
CA SER A 76 0.30 -17.60 -32.99
C SER A 76 0.64 -16.11 -33.13
N LEU A 77 1.49 -15.60 -32.23
CA LEU A 77 2.00 -14.23 -32.29
C LEU A 77 2.87 -13.99 -33.53
N LEU A 78 3.75 -14.93 -33.88
CA LEU A 78 4.63 -14.84 -35.05
C LEU A 78 3.83 -14.86 -36.37
N ILE A 79 2.81 -15.73 -36.45
CA ILE A 79 1.88 -15.77 -37.59
C ILE A 79 1.08 -14.47 -37.69
N GLY A 80 0.65 -13.92 -36.54
CA GLY A 80 0.00 -12.60 -36.47
C GLY A 80 0.89 -11.46 -36.94
N PHE A 81 2.18 -11.47 -36.56
CA PHE A 81 3.17 -10.49 -37.05
C PHE A 81 3.44 -10.61 -38.55
N ALA A 82 3.54 -11.83 -39.08
CA ALA A 82 3.79 -12.07 -40.50
C ALA A 82 2.65 -11.53 -41.38
N ARG A 83 1.41 -11.59 -40.88
CA ARG A 83 0.22 -11.09 -41.59
C ARG A 83 0.06 -9.57 -41.53
N ASN A 84 0.45 -8.94 -40.43
CA ASN A 84 0.31 -7.49 -40.22
C ASN A 84 1.52 -6.92 -39.47
N PRO A 85 2.61 -6.55 -40.17
CA PRO A 85 3.84 -6.06 -39.54
C PRO A 85 3.68 -4.69 -38.86
N SER A 86 2.66 -3.92 -39.23
CA SER A 86 2.34 -2.60 -38.66
C SER A 86 1.82 -2.66 -37.21
N LEU A 87 1.26 -3.79 -36.78
CA LEU A 87 0.71 -3.98 -35.42
C LEU A 87 1.71 -4.64 -34.45
N LYS A 88 2.99 -4.71 -34.85
CA LYS A 88 4.02 -5.48 -34.13
C LYS A 88 4.17 -5.09 -32.66
N GLN A 89 4.11 -3.80 -32.38
CA GLN A 89 4.36 -3.27 -31.04
C GLN A 89 3.18 -3.52 -30.09
N GLN A 90 1.94 -3.45 -30.59
CA GLN A 90 0.74 -3.69 -29.79
C GLN A 90 0.56 -5.17 -29.47
N LEU A 91 0.75 -6.07 -30.45
CA LEU A 91 0.62 -7.51 -30.26
C LEU A 91 1.67 -8.06 -29.27
N PHE A 92 2.90 -7.53 -29.31
CA PHE A 92 3.94 -7.89 -28.35
C PHE A 92 3.61 -7.42 -26.93
N SER A 93 3.09 -6.20 -26.77
CA SER A 93 2.64 -5.69 -25.48
C SER A 93 1.49 -6.49 -24.89
N TYR A 94 0.51 -6.91 -25.69
CA TYR A 94 -0.60 -7.77 -25.22
C TYR A 94 -0.14 -9.18 -24.82
N ALA A 95 0.79 -9.78 -25.57
CA ALA A 95 1.36 -11.09 -25.23
C ALA A 95 2.11 -11.05 -23.89
N ILE A 96 2.93 -10.02 -23.65
CA ILE A 96 3.65 -9.85 -22.37
C ILE A 96 2.68 -9.59 -21.23
N LEU A 97 1.62 -8.80 -21.45
CA LEU A 97 0.60 -8.54 -20.43
C LEU A 97 -0.08 -9.85 -19.99
N GLY A 98 -0.37 -10.75 -20.92
CA GLY A 98 -0.91 -12.10 -20.63
C GLY A 98 0.01 -12.96 -19.75
N PHE A 99 1.32 -12.86 -19.93
CA PHE A 99 2.33 -13.55 -19.09
C PHE A 99 2.60 -12.84 -17.75
N ALA A 100 2.35 -11.54 -17.65
CA ALA A 100 2.63 -10.73 -16.45
C ALA A 100 1.47 -10.73 -15.44
N LEU A 101 0.23 -10.96 -15.87
CA LEU A 101 -0.95 -11.05 -14.98
C LEU A 101 -0.80 -12.06 -13.82
N PRO A 102 -0.19 -13.25 -13.98
CA PRO A 102 0.05 -14.17 -12.84
C PRO A 102 1.17 -13.73 -11.89
N MET A 103 1.93 -12.66 -12.19
CA MET A 103 2.88 -12.08 -11.23
C MET A 103 2.21 -11.19 -10.18
N VAL A 104 0.93 -10.87 -10.35
CA VAL A 104 0.12 -10.30 -9.27
C VAL A 104 -0.18 -11.43 -8.30
N LYS A 105 0.70 -11.59 -7.30
CA LYS A 105 0.49 -12.37 -6.06
C LYS A 105 -1.01 -12.59 -5.80
N ASP A 106 -1.48 -13.81 -6.04
CA ASP A 106 -2.91 -14.16 -6.11
C ASP A 106 -3.72 -13.62 -4.92
N LEU A 107 -3.12 -13.66 -3.73
CA LEU A 107 -3.69 -13.14 -2.48
C LEU A 107 -4.02 -11.63 -2.53
N LEU A 108 -3.20 -10.82 -3.20
CA LEU A 108 -3.43 -9.39 -3.33
C LEU A 108 -4.63 -9.11 -4.25
N ALA A 109 -4.71 -9.81 -5.39
CA ALA A 109 -5.80 -9.66 -6.33
C ALA A 109 -7.14 -10.04 -5.69
N GLU A 110 -7.15 -11.11 -4.88
CA GLU A 110 -8.33 -11.53 -4.13
C GLU A 110 -8.75 -10.50 -3.07
N SER A 111 -7.81 -9.95 -2.31
CA SER A 111 -8.08 -8.92 -1.30
C SER A 111 -8.65 -7.62 -1.92
N ILE A 112 -8.12 -7.23 -3.08
CA ILE A 112 -8.63 -6.09 -3.86
C ILE A 112 -10.06 -6.37 -4.31
N LYS A 113 -10.32 -7.56 -4.86
CA LYS A 113 -11.66 -7.93 -5.33
C LYS A 113 -12.68 -7.90 -4.19
N LYS A 114 -12.32 -8.46 -3.01
CA LYS A 114 -13.18 -8.45 -1.82
C LYS A 114 -13.49 -7.03 -1.34
N SER A 115 -12.47 -6.19 -1.21
CA SER A 115 -12.64 -4.80 -0.77
C SER A 115 -13.45 -3.97 -1.76
N ALA A 116 -13.19 -4.11 -3.06
CA ALA A 116 -13.96 -3.44 -4.11
C ALA A 116 -15.44 -3.87 -4.10
N LEU A 117 -15.71 -5.17 -3.95
CA LEU A 117 -17.08 -5.68 -3.88
C LEU A 117 -17.82 -5.17 -2.63
N CYS A 118 -17.14 -5.11 -1.49
CA CYS A 118 -17.70 -4.54 -0.25
C CYS A 118 -18.16 -3.09 -0.46
N LEU A 119 -17.31 -2.27 -1.10
CA LEU A 119 -17.62 -0.88 -1.44
C LEU A 119 -18.81 -0.76 -2.41
N LEU A 120 -18.87 -1.61 -3.45
CA LEU A 120 -19.95 -1.61 -4.44
C LEU A 120 -21.28 -2.05 -3.83
N ASN A 121 -21.28 -3.07 -2.98
CA ASN A 121 -22.48 -3.58 -2.31
C ASN A 121 -23.13 -2.54 -1.38
N GLN A 122 -22.35 -1.58 -0.89
CA GLN A 122 -22.83 -0.47 -0.07
C GLN A 122 -23.24 0.75 -0.90
N GLY A 123 -23.32 0.63 -2.23
CA GLY A 123 -23.70 1.73 -3.12
C GLY A 123 -22.58 2.75 -3.36
N GLY A 124 -21.33 2.37 -3.09
CA GLY A 124 -20.16 3.17 -3.44
C GLY A 124 -19.84 3.09 -4.92
N VAL A 125 -19.51 4.22 -5.56
CA VAL A 125 -19.02 4.24 -6.94
C VAL A 125 -17.53 4.49 -6.95
N ILE A 126 -16.76 3.51 -7.43
CA ILE A 126 -15.30 3.59 -7.53
C ILE A 126 -14.94 4.40 -8.78
N MET A 127 -14.34 5.57 -8.59
CA MET A 127 -13.95 6.51 -9.64
C MET A 127 -12.55 6.23 -10.17
N ASN A 128 -11.62 5.87 -9.27
CA ASN A 128 -10.24 5.60 -9.61
C ASN A 128 -9.62 4.62 -8.61
N MET A 129 -8.71 3.79 -9.06
CA MET A 129 -7.91 2.91 -8.22
C MET A 129 -6.44 3.08 -8.59
N GLN A 130 -5.62 3.50 -7.63
CA GLN A 130 -4.19 3.74 -7.83
C GLN A 130 -3.37 2.84 -6.90
N SER A 131 -2.38 2.15 -7.45
CA SER A 131 -1.42 1.36 -6.68
C SER A 131 -0.19 2.22 -6.37
N LEU A 132 0.12 2.41 -5.08
CA LEU A 132 1.30 3.16 -4.63
C LEU A 132 2.56 2.28 -4.52
N GLY A 133 2.39 0.98 -4.76
CA GLY A 133 3.46 0.00 -4.79
C GLY A 133 3.83 -0.53 -3.41
N TYR A 134 4.84 -1.40 -3.42
CA TYR A 134 5.40 -2.03 -2.23
C TYR A 134 6.32 -1.06 -1.49
N ARG A 135 6.07 -0.86 -0.20
CA ARG A 135 6.79 0.07 0.67
C ARG A 135 6.96 -0.49 2.06
N ASP A 136 8.00 -0.02 2.73
CA ASP A 136 8.25 -0.34 4.12
C ASP A 136 7.27 0.44 5.00
N LEU A 137 6.73 -0.22 6.03
CA LEU A 137 5.92 0.48 7.01
C LEU A 137 6.82 1.33 7.90
N PRO A 138 6.38 2.54 8.27
CA PRO A 138 7.13 3.40 9.17
C PRO A 138 7.30 2.78 10.57
N MET A 139 6.39 1.88 10.96
CA MET A 139 6.47 1.12 12.20
C MET A 139 6.06 -0.33 11.96
N ARG A 140 6.62 -1.24 12.75
CA ARG A 140 6.22 -2.65 12.74
C ARG A 140 4.72 -2.77 13.02
N ALA A 141 4.01 -3.54 12.20
CA ALA A 141 2.59 -3.85 12.38
C ALA A 141 2.42 -5.35 12.65
N LEU A 142 1.26 -5.74 13.20
CA LEU A 142 0.90 -7.14 13.42
C LEU A 142 -0.23 -7.54 12.47
N THR A 143 -0.16 -8.76 11.91
CA THR A 143 -1.29 -9.33 11.16
C THR A 143 -2.50 -9.54 12.07
N LYS A 144 -3.71 -9.32 11.55
CA LYS A 144 -4.93 -9.62 12.31
C LYS A 144 -5.14 -11.13 12.55
N ARG A 145 -4.82 -11.99 11.59
CA ARG A 145 -4.94 -13.47 11.72
C ARG A 145 -3.80 -14.09 12.51
N THR A 146 -2.58 -13.99 11.98
CA THR A 146 -1.42 -14.74 12.48
C THR A 146 -0.69 -14.03 13.61
N LYS A 147 -0.99 -12.75 13.88
CA LYS A 147 -0.22 -11.86 14.79
C LYS A 147 1.28 -11.82 14.48
N GLU A 148 1.67 -12.16 13.25
CA GLU A 148 3.05 -12.05 12.79
C GLU A 148 3.43 -10.60 12.57
N ILE A 149 4.72 -10.30 12.76
CA ILE A 149 5.26 -8.97 12.58
C ILE A 149 5.47 -8.68 11.09
N VAL A 150 5.06 -7.50 10.67
CA VAL A 150 5.13 -7.02 9.29
C VAL A 150 5.95 -5.73 9.23
N TYR A 151 6.93 -5.73 8.34
CA TYR A 151 7.78 -4.56 8.07
C TYR A 151 7.47 -3.90 6.73
N THR A 152 6.81 -4.60 5.82
CA THR A 152 6.61 -4.16 4.44
C THR A 152 5.20 -4.49 3.91
N THR A 153 4.62 -3.59 3.12
CA THR A 153 3.24 -3.70 2.61
C THR A 153 3.09 -3.11 1.21
N ASN A 154 2.04 -3.54 0.51
CA ASN A 154 1.54 -2.79 -0.63
C ASN A 154 0.54 -1.73 -0.12
N SER A 155 0.42 -0.62 -0.82
CA SER A 155 -0.56 0.41 -0.48
C SER A 155 -1.37 0.78 -1.71
N MET A 156 -2.69 0.90 -1.54
CA MET A 156 -3.61 1.22 -2.61
C MET A 156 -4.54 2.35 -2.21
N LEU A 157 -4.82 3.22 -3.17
CA LEU A 157 -5.74 4.32 -3.02
C LEU A 157 -6.97 4.04 -3.87
N PHE A 158 -8.14 4.05 -3.24
CA PHE A 158 -9.41 3.99 -3.93
C PHE A 158 -10.07 5.36 -3.86
N ASN A 159 -10.37 5.96 -5.00
CA ASN A 159 -11.23 7.13 -5.05
C ASN A 159 -12.67 6.66 -5.20
N VAL A 160 -13.51 6.86 -4.19
CA VAL A 160 -14.83 6.23 -4.11
C VAL A 160 -15.89 7.20 -3.60
N SER A 161 -16.86 7.50 -4.45
CA SER A 161 -18.02 8.28 -4.06
C SER A 161 -18.96 7.40 -3.23
N LEU A 162 -18.98 7.61 -1.91
CA LEU A 162 -19.88 6.95 -0.97
C LEU A 162 -20.89 7.94 -0.36
N PRO A 163 -22.14 7.52 -0.10
CA PRO A 163 -23.08 8.30 0.70
C PRO A 163 -22.58 8.43 2.15
N LYS A 164 -22.79 9.61 2.76
CA LYS A 164 -22.25 9.95 4.09
C LYS A 164 -22.65 8.96 5.19
N ASN A 165 -23.89 8.48 5.15
CA ASN A 165 -24.46 7.59 6.16
C ASN A 165 -23.79 6.21 6.17
N LEU A 166 -23.28 5.76 5.03
CA LEU A 166 -22.68 4.44 4.88
C LEU A 166 -21.15 4.45 5.01
N LYS A 167 -20.51 5.63 5.03
CA LYS A 167 -19.05 5.73 5.11
C LYS A 167 -18.47 4.99 6.31
N LEU A 168 -19.01 5.24 7.50
CA LEU A 168 -18.54 4.62 8.75
C LEU A 168 -18.70 3.09 8.77
N PRO A 169 -19.90 2.51 8.53
CA PRO A 169 -20.07 1.05 8.58
C PRO A 169 -19.26 0.34 7.50
N THR A 170 -19.10 0.97 6.33
CA THR A 170 -18.22 0.47 5.26
C THR A 170 -16.77 0.34 5.72
N ILE A 171 -16.24 1.39 6.36
CA ILE A 171 -14.86 1.40 6.85
C ILE A 171 -14.69 0.39 7.98
N GLU A 172 -15.69 0.22 8.84
CA GLU A 172 -15.65 -0.79 9.90
C GLU A 172 -15.60 -2.21 9.34
N LEU A 173 -16.39 -2.51 8.31
CA LEU A 173 -16.35 -3.80 7.61
C LEU A 173 -14.98 -4.05 6.97
N LEU A 174 -14.45 -3.08 6.23
CA LEU A 174 -13.10 -3.17 5.66
C LEU A 174 -12.00 -3.26 6.75
N ARG A 175 -12.23 -2.65 7.92
CA ARG A 175 -11.32 -2.77 9.07
C ARG A 175 -11.41 -4.13 9.73
N GLN A 176 -12.50 -4.87 9.60
CA GLN A 176 -12.61 -6.25 10.09
C GLN A 176 -11.94 -7.25 9.13
N ASP A 177 -11.71 -6.88 7.87
CA ASP A 177 -11.05 -7.76 6.91
C ASP A 177 -9.65 -8.18 7.38
N PRO A 178 -9.36 -9.50 7.43
CA PRO A 178 -8.10 -10.01 7.94
C PRO A 178 -6.90 -9.76 7.02
N ASP A 179 -7.17 -9.60 5.72
CA ASP A 179 -6.16 -9.44 4.67
C ASP A 179 -5.65 -7.98 4.59
N LEU A 180 -6.44 -7.05 5.13
CA LEU A 180 -6.09 -5.62 5.22
C LEU A 180 -5.41 -5.34 6.56
N LEU A 181 -4.21 -4.76 6.53
CA LEU A 181 -3.53 -4.34 7.77
C LEU A 181 -4.15 -3.07 8.33
N ARG A 182 -4.34 -2.06 7.49
CA ARG A 182 -4.85 -0.75 7.90
C ARG A 182 -5.75 -0.14 6.83
N VAL A 183 -6.88 0.43 7.25
CA VAL A 183 -7.82 1.10 6.35
C VAL A 183 -8.10 2.50 6.90
N CYS A 184 -7.98 3.51 6.04
CA CYS A 184 -8.14 4.91 6.38
C CYS A 184 -8.95 5.62 5.29
N ALA A 185 -10.08 6.24 5.63
CA ALA A 185 -10.81 7.07 4.68
C ALA A 185 -10.55 8.54 4.95
N VAL A 186 -10.32 9.32 3.90
CA VAL A 186 -10.00 10.75 3.98
C VAL A 186 -10.97 11.51 3.08
N ASP A 187 -11.56 12.60 3.54
CA ASP A 187 -12.41 13.38 2.66
C ASP A 187 -11.53 14.16 1.66
N THR A 188 -11.93 14.18 0.40
CA THR A 188 -11.18 14.88 -0.67
C THR A 188 -10.98 16.36 -0.42
N LYS A 189 -11.89 16.96 0.36
CA LYS A 189 -11.83 18.37 0.76
C LYS A 189 -10.59 18.67 1.60
N ASP A 190 -10.07 17.68 2.31
CA ASP A 190 -8.90 17.83 3.18
C ASP A 190 -7.59 17.91 2.37
N PHE A 191 -7.60 17.57 1.07
CA PHE A 191 -6.43 17.73 0.18
C PHE A 191 -6.37 19.11 -0.50
N GLN A 192 -7.40 19.94 -0.34
CA GLN A 192 -7.48 21.25 -0.98
C GLN A 192 -6.91 22.35 -0.09
N GLU A 193 -5.86 22.03 0.67
CA GLU A 193 -4.89 23.06 1.06
C GLU A 193 -3.85 23.12 -0.05
N PRO A 194 -3.69 24.24 -0.77
CA PRO A 194 -2.56 24.40 -1.67
C PRO A 194 -1.30 24.14 -0.85
N PRO A 195 -0.26 23.46 -1.40
CA PRO A 195 1.00 23.36 -0.69
C PRO A 195 1.40 24.78 -0.32
N GLU A 196 1.53 25.07 0.98
CA GLU A 196 2.25 26.27 1.40
C GLU A 196 3.57 26.19 0.66
N SER A 197 3.83 27.18 -0.21
CA SER A 197 5.07 27.23 -0.98
C SER A 197 6.19 27.24 0.04
N CYS A 198 6.85 26.09 0.20
CA CYS A 198 7.93 25.89 1.15
C CYS A 198 9.18 26.62 0.67
N ASP A 199 9.14 27.95 0.70
CA ASP A 199 10.35 28.76 0.62
C ASP A 199 11.06 28.61 1.96
N LEU A 200 12.15 27.84 1.94
CA LEU A 200 13.00 27.55 3.11
C LEU A 200 13.39 28.84 3.88
N GLU A 201 13.57 29.93 3.14
CA GLU A 201 13.87 31.26 3.68
C GLU A 201 12.74 31.82 4.55
N ALA A 202 11.47 31.60 4.18
CA ALA A 202 10.32 32.03 4.98
C ALA A 202 10.22 31.26 6.31
N MET A 203 10.66 29.99 6.35
CA MET A 203 10.70 29.18 7.57
C MET A 203 11.88 29.52 8.48
N LEU A 204 13.03 29.89 7.92
CA LEU A 204 14.22 30.27 8.68
C LEU A 204 14.12 31.66 9.31
N LYS A 205 13.14 32.49 8.91
CA LYS A 205 12.86 33.76 9.60
C LYS A 205 12.56 33.51 11.08
N PRO A 206 13.08 34.35 11.99
CA PRO A 206 12.71 34.33 13.40
C PRO A 206 11.18 34.40 13.57
N PRO A 207 10.61 33.81 14.63
CA PRO A 207 9.16 33.69 14.81
C PRO A 207 8.41 35.03 14.74
N ALA A 208 9.06 36.15 15.05
CA ALA A 208 8.48 37.49 14.94
C ALA A 208 8.14 37.92 13.49
N TYR A 209 8.85 37.39 12.48
CA TYR A 209 8.80 37.81 11.07
C TYR A 209 8.24 36.73 10.12
N ARG A 210 7.71 35.63 10.67
CA ARG A 210 7.08 34.58 9.86
C ARG A 210 5.68 35.00 9.45
N GLN A 211 5.32 34.80 8.17
CA GLN A 211 4.00 35.16 7.63
C GLN A 211 2.85 34.47 8.38
N SER A 212 3.03 33.23 8.83
CA SER A 212 2.04 32.51 9.64
C SER A 212 1.81 33.16 11.02
N VAL A 213 2.88 33.64 11.67
CA VAL A 213 2.80 34.33 12.97
C VAL A 213 2.25 35.74 12.80
N GLU A 214 2.60 36.43 11.72
CA GLU A 214 2.07 37.76 11.40
C GLU A 214 0.55 37.73 11.17
N LYS A 215 0.05 36.74 10.41
CA LYS A 215 -1.40 36.48 10.27
C LYS A 215 -2.09 36.25 11.62
N LEU A 216 -1.43 35.50 12.52
CA LEU A 216 -1.94 35.29 13.88
C LEU A 216 -1.91 36.59 14.71
N ARG A 217 -0.98 37.51 14.48
CA ARG A 217 -0.94 38.81 15.18
C ARG A 217 -2.05 39.75 14.69
N LEU A 218 -2.29 39.80 13.38
CA LEU A 218 -3.32 40.65 12.77
C LEU A 218 -4.73 40.24 13.20
N ASN A 219 -5.00 38.93 13.28
CA ASN A 219 -6.33 38.41 13.62
C ASN A 219 -6.56 38.23 15.12
N LYS A 220 -5.53 38.40 15.96
CA LYS A 220 -5.66 38.18 17.40
C LYS A 220 -6.17 39.44 18.09
N GLN A 221 -7.46 39.45 18.39
CA GLN A 221 -8.02 40.35 19.40
C GLN A 221 -7.49 39.92 20.78
N MET A 222 -6.52 40.67 21.32
CA MET A 222 -6.06 40.41 22.68
C MET A 222 -7.11 40.88 23.68
N SER A 223 -7.43 40.02 24.65
CA SER A 223 -8.23 40.44 25.79
C SER A 223 -7.49 41.52 26.57
N PHE A 224 -8.25 42.44 27.18
CA PHE A 224 -7.71 43.54 27.97
C PHE A 224 -6.70 43.08 29.03
N VAL A 225 -6.97 41.96 29.70
CA VAL A 225 -6.08 41.34 30.70
C VAL A 225 -4.77 40.86 30.07
N GLY A 226 -4.82 40.29 28.87
CA GLY A 226 -3.63 39.86 28.13
C GLY A 226 -2.75 41.05 27.76
N ALA A 227 -3.34 42.12 27.24
CA ALA A 227 -2.64 43.36 26.92
C ALA A 227 -1.99 43.98 28.17
N PHE A 228 -2.71 44.03 29.29
CA PHE A 228 -2.19 44.59 30.55
C PHE A 228 -1.02 43.79 31.13
N LYS A 229 -1.07 42.45 31.06
CA LYS A 229 0.04 41.59 31.50
C LYS A 229 1.29 41.78 30.65
N ILE A 230 1.13 41.90 29.33
CA ILE A 230 2.24 42.17 28.42
C ILE A 230 2.86 43.53 28.74
N TYR A 231 2.03 44.56 28.91
CA TYR A 231 2.47 45.91 29.30
C TYR A 231 3.32 45.91 30.57
N LYS A 232 2.82 45.28 31.66
CA LYS A 232 3.57 45.19 32.93
C LYS A 232 4.89 44.44 32.79
N LYS A 233 4.93 43.40 31.96
CA LYS A 233 6.17 42.65 31.69
C LYS A 233 7.18 43.50 30.93
N THR A 234 6.76 44.21 29.89
CA THR A 234 7.63 45.14 29.15
C THR A 234 8.11 46.29 30.03
N GLU A 235 7.27 46.80 30.94
CA GLU A 235 7.66 47.84 31.89
C GLU A 235 8.75 47.35 32.86
N ALA A 236 8.61 46.12 33.37
CA ALA A 236 9.62 45.49 34.22
C ALA A 236 10.94 45.25 33.47
N GLU A 237 10.87 44.75 32.23
CA GLU A 237 12.05 44.58 31.37
C GLU A 237 12.74 45.93 31.13
N TYR A 238 12.00 46.98 30.79
CA TYR A 238 12.55 48.32 30.58
C TYR A 238 13.22 48.89 31.82
N ARG A 239 12.66 48.67 33.01
CA ARG A 239 13.27 49.07 34.29
C ARG A 239 14.56 48.33 34.60
N ASN A 240 14.68 47.08 34.14
CA ASN A 240 15.86 46.24 34.35
C ASN A 240 16.99 46.51 33.35
N ILE A 241 16.73 47.27 32.29
CA ILE A 241 17.79 47.72 31.38
C ILE A 241 18.70 48.68 32.17
N PRO A 242 19.99 48.36 32.33
CA PRO A 242 20.90 49.24 33.05
C PRO A 242 21.03 50.58 32.30
N LYS A 243 20.72 51.69 32.99
CA LYS A 243 20.74 53.04 32.39
C LYS A 243 22.14 53.49 31.95
N SER A 244 23.18 52.82 32.43
CA SER A 244 24.55 53.00 32.02
C SER A 244 25.25 51.65 32.04
N TYR A 245 26.04 51.35 31.01
CA TYR A 245 26.96 50.23 31.07
C TYR A 245 28.11 50.57 32.03
N PHE A 246 28.60 49.57 32.76
CA PHE A 246 29.80 49.73 33.56
C PHE A 246 30.98 50.01 32.63
N ILE A 247 31.52 51.23 32.68
CA ILE A 247 32.72 51.60 31.94
C ILE A 247 33.90 51.19 32.83
N PRO A 248 34.71 50.19 32.43
CA PRO A 248 35.87 49.80 33.22
C PRO A 248 36.84 50.99 33.28
N LEU A 249 37.25 51.38 34.49
CA LEU A 249 38.26 52.41 34.67
C LEU A 249 39.57 51.96 34.01
N SER A 250 40.17 52.79 33.16
CA SER A 250 41.46 52.47 32.54
C SER A 250 42.52 52.33 33.64
N ARG A 251 43.18 51.17 33.73
CA ARG A 251 44.35 51.00 34.61
C ARG A 251 45.42 52.03 34.20
N ARG A 252 45.75 52.95 35.11
CA ARG A 252 46.96 53.76 35.04
C ARG A 252 48.16 52.92 35.48
#